data_AF-A0AAQ3UM77-F1
#
_entry.id   AF-A0AAQ3UM77-F1
#
_cell.length_a   1.000
_cell.length_b   1.000
_cell.length_c   1.000
_cell.angle_alpha   90.00
_cell.angle_beta   90.00
_cell.angle_gamma   90.00
#
_symmetry.space_group_name_H-M   'P 1'
#
loop_
_entity.id
_entity.type
_entity.pdbx_description
1 polymer ?
#
loop_
_entity_poly.entity_id
_entity_poly.type
_entity_poly.pdbx_seq_one_letter_code
_entity_poly.pdbx_strand_id
1 'polypeptide(L)'
;MPMRIERDLHMAIGDGETSYTRNSKIQEKAMVQIKPVLGEAIREVYTSLLPRTIVVADLGCSSGPNTLGFVSEAIGIIAHHCKELGLPHDHPQIQFLLNDLPGNDFNNLFMLVEQFNKSRAKSQNDEARLPHYICGLPGSYYTRLFPCQSVHLFHSLFCLQWRSQAPEGIMATRKTCLDKGDIYITKTMSPSIVKLFQQQFQKDFSLFLKLRYKELVFDGQMILTFIGRKHEDVYSGESNHLYGLLAQSLQSMVDKGLLKKERLESFYLPMYSPSVGEVVAIVEQSGLFNMNVKLFELDWDPYDDSESDVVQNSTKSGVNVAKCL
;
A
#
# COMPACT_ATOMS: atom_id res chain seq x y z
N MET A 1 2.34 26.15 1.13
CA MET A 1 3.22 25.42 2.07
C MET A 1 3.44 24.04 1.49
N PRO A 2 4.65 23.47 1.59
CA PRO A 2 4.91 22.10 1.16
C PRO A 2 4.03 21.13 1.97
N MET A 3 3.54 20.07 1.32
CA MET A 3 2.77 19.01 1.94
C MET A 3 3.59 18.37 3.07
N ARG A 4 3.01 18.26 4.27
CA ARG A 4 3.61 17.53 5.38
C ARG A 4 3.10 16.10 5.35
N ILE A 5 3.88 15.18 4.75
CA ILE A 5 3.45 13.80 4.50
C ILE A 5 2.80 13.14 5.72
N GLU A 6 3.43 13.18 6.90
CA GLU A 6 2.92 12.52 8.11
C GLU A 6 1.53 12.97 8.58
N ARG A 7 1.11 14.18 8.19
CA ARG A 7 -0.18 14.75 8.59
C ARG A 7 -1.16 14.83 7.44
N ASP A 8 -0.68 15.21 6.26
CA ASP A 8 -1.50 15.60 5.12
C ASP A 8 -1.73 14.43 4.14
N LEU A 9 -0.88 13.39 4.13
CA LEU A 9 -1.09 12.19 3.33
C LEU A 9 -1.87 11.16 4.15
N HIS A 10 -3.15 11.01 3.84
CA HIS A 10 -4.01 9.98 4.40
C HIS A 10 -5.15 9.67 3.44
N MET A 11 -5.78 8.53 3.62
CA MET A 11 -6.98 8.16 2.86
C MET A 11 -8.20 8.97 3.32
N ALA A 12 -9.23 9.08 2.47
CA ALA A 12 -10.44 9.81 2.81
C ALA A 12 -11.13 9.20 4.06
N ILE A 13 -11.32 10.04 5.08
CA ILE A 13 -11.73 9.64 6.43
C ILE A 13 -13.21 9.21 6.51
N GLY A 14 -13.57 8.52 7.59
CA GLY A 14 -14.94 8.10 7.90
C GLY A 14 -15.48 6.96 7.03
N ASP A 15 -16.82 6.89 6.94
CA ASP A 15 -17.59 5.81 6.32
C ASP A 15 -18.64 6.32 5.31
N GLY A 16 -18.54 7.60 4.92
CA GLY A 16 -19.43 8.25 3.94
C GLY A 16 -19.20 7.78 2.49
N GLU A 17 -20.01 8.29 1.56
CA GLU A 17 -19.96 7.88 0.14
C GLU A 17 -18.58 8.09 -0.52
N THR A 18 -17.86 9.13 -0.13
CA THR A 18 -16.52 9.48 -0.66
C THR A 18 -15.39 8.97 0.24
N SER A 19 -15.68 8.18 1.26
CA SER A 19 -14.65 7.64 2.17
C SER A 19 -13.85 6.53 1.49
N TYR A 20 -12.63 6.30 1.97
CA TYR A 20 -11.84 5.16 1.52
C TYR A 20 -12.55 3.83 1.84
N THR A 21 -13.18 3.74 3.02
CA THR A 21 -13.98 2.59 3.47
C THR A 21 -14.97 2.08 2.41
N ARG A 22 -15.55 2.98 1.60
CA ARG A 22 -16.53 2.62 0.54
C ARG A 22 -15.95 2.53 -0.86
N ASN A 23 -14.72 2.97 -1.08
CA ASN A 23 -14.11 3.09 -2.41
C ASN A 23 -12.74 2.36 -2.50
N SER A 24 -12.50 1.36 -1.66
CA SER A 24 -11.24 0.61 -1.58
C SER A 24 -11.30 -0.78 -2.23
N LYS A 25 -12.22 -0.99 -3.18
CA LYS A 25 -12.49 -2.30 -3.79
C LYS A 25 -11.37 -2.79 -4.73
N ILE A 26 -10.59 -1.88 -5.34
CA ILE A 26 -9.39 -2.27 -6.11
C ILE A 26 -8.38 -2.98 -5.20
N GLN A 27 -8.15 -2.43 -4.00
CA GLN A 27 -7.24 -3.01 -3.02
C GLN A 27 -7.79 -4.33 -2.46
N GLU A 28 -9.11 -4.46 -2.30
CA GLU A 28 -9.77 -5.74 -1.97
C GLU A 28 -9.49 -6.81 -3.06
N LYS A 29 -9.64 -6.46 -4.34
CA LYS A 29 -9.31 -7.35 -5.46
C LYS A 29 -7.83 -7.76 -5.45
N ALA A 30 -6.92 -6.82 -5.17
CA ALA A 30 -5.50 -7.11 -5.04
C ALA A 30 -5.23 -8.15 -3.93
N MET A 31 -5.91 -8.03 -2.80
CA MET A 31 -5.83 -8.99 -1.69
C MET A 31 -6.23 -10.42 -2.12
N VAL A 32 -7.28 -10.55 -2.95
CA VAL A 32 -7.69 -11.84 -3.52
C VAL A 32 -6.59 -12.44 -4.39
N GLN A 33 -5.95 -11.63 -5.25
CA GLN A 33 -4.87 -12.09 -6.14
C GLN A 33 -3.64 -12.59 -5.36
N ILE A 34 -3.29 -11.92 -4.25
CA ILE A 34 -2.11 -12.29 -3.46
C ILE A 34 -2.38 -13.36 -2.40
N LYS A 35 -3.63 -13.78 -2.19
CA LYS A 35 -4.01 -14.78 -1.18
C LYS A 35 -3.19 -16.08 -1.24
N PRO A 36 -2.85 -16.65 -2.42
CA PRO A 36 -1.96 -17.82 -2.47
C PRO A 36 -0.56 -17.54 -1.93
N VAL A 37 0.03 -16.39 -2.27
CA VAL A 37 1.35 -15.96 -1.80
C VAL A 37 1.34 -15.72 -0.29
N LEU A 38 0.27 -15.11 0.21
CA LEU A 38 0.07 -14.93 1.66
C LEU A 38 -0.01 -16.27 2.40
N GLY A 39 -0.77 -17.21 1.86
CA GLY A 39 -0.90 -18.57 2.41
C GLY A 39 0.44 -19.29 2.54
N GLU A 40 1.23 -19.28 1.47
CA GLU A 40 2.57 -19.88 1.43
C GLU A 40 3.50 -19.24 2.46
N ALA A 41 3.63 -17.92 2.42
CA ALA A 41 4.52 -17.17 3.31
C ALA A 41 4.20 -17.36 4.81
N ILE A 42 2.91 -17.29 5.20
CA ILE A 42 2.51 -17.51 6.59
C ILE A 42 2.86 -18.93 7.05
N ARG A 43 2.60 -19.94 6.19
CA ARG A 43 2.91 -21.34 6.52
C ARG A 43 4.40 -21.55 6.67
N GLU A 44 5.21 -20.99 5.79
CA GLU A 44 6.68 -21.09 5.86
C GLU A 44 7.23 -20.44 7.14
N VAL A 45 6.84 -19.19 7.42
CA VAL A 45 7.25 -18.47 8.65
C VAL A 45 6.86 -19.26 9.89
N TYR A 46 5.62 -19.76 9.95
CA TYR A 46 5.15 -20.51 11.10
C TYR A 46 5.89 -21.85 11.27
N THR A 47 6.12 -22.57 10.16
CA THR A 47 6.81 -23.87 10.21
C THR A 47 8.28 -23.74 10.59
N SER A 48 8.97 -22.71 10.08
CA SER A 48 10.39 -22.50 10.38
C SER A 48 10.61 -22.14 11.86
N LEU A 49 9.70 -21.34 12.43
CA LEU A 49 9.92 -20.71 13.73
C LEU A 49 9.15 -21.34 14.90
N LEU A 50 8.00 -21.96 14.62
CA LEU A 50 7.04 -22.49 15.62
C LEU A 50 6.90 -21.58 16.86
N PRO A 51 6.64 -20.26 16.68
CA PRO A 51 6.71 -19.32 17.78
C PRO A 51 5.48 -19.44 18.67
N ARG A 52 5.65 -19.26 19.99
CA ARG A 52 4.53 -19.14 20.94
C ARG A 52 3.67 -17.90 20.67
N THR A 53 4.30 -16.84 20.16
CA THR A 53 3.64 -15.61 19.76
C THR A 53 4.14 -15.21 18.38
N ILE A 54 3.23 -15.13 17.40
CA ILE A 54 3.53 -14.62 16.08
C ILE A 54 3.12 -13.15 15.99
N VAL A 55 4.06 -12.31 15.60
CA VAL A 55 3.87 -10.86 15.44
C VAL A 55 3.80 -10.55 13.95
N VAL A 56 2.65 -10.04 13.52
CA VAL A 56 2.35 -9.67 12.14
C VAL A 56 2.12 -8.16 12.09
N ALA A 57 2.78 -7.46 11.18
CA ALA A 57 2.60 -6.02 11.02
C ALA A 57 2.07 -5.69 9.63
N ASP A 58 0.99 -4.93 9.58
CA ASP A 58 0.40 -4.38 8.35
C ASP A 58 0.83 -2.91 8.21
N LEU A 59 1.68 -2.62 7.21
CA LEU A 59 2.30 -1.31 7.00
C LEU A 59 1.52 -0.52 5.97
N GLY A 60 0.79 0.50 6.45
CA GLY A 60 -0.16 1.31 5.70
C GLY A 60 -1.57 0.70 5.68
N CYS A 61 -2.10 0.42 6.87
CA CYS A 61 -3.38 -0.28 7.06
C CYS A 61 -4.61 0.56 6.63
N SER A 62 -4.46 1.87 6.47
CA SER A 62 -5.55 2.83 6.24
C SER A 62 -6.63 2.74 7.34
N SER A 63 -7.86 3.16 7.04
CA SER A 63 -9.01 3.18 7.94
C SER A 63 -10.19 2.31 7.47
N GLY A 64 -10.01 1.56 6.39
CA GLY A 64 -11.04 0.75 5.73
C GLY A 64 -11.05 -0.74 6.14
N PRO A 65 -12.00 -1.53 5.60
CA PRO A 65 -12.18 -2.94 5.99
C PRO A 65 -11.08 -3.87 5.48
N ASN A 66 -10.28 -3.44 4.50
CA ASN A 66 -9.30 -4.28 3.81
C ASN A 66 -8.25 -4.89 4.76
N THR A 67 -7.73 -4.10 5.70
CA THR A 67 -6.76 -4.59 6.70
C THR A 67 -7.35 -5.71 7.58
N LEU A 68 -8.65 -5.63 7.90
CA LEU A 68 -9.35 -6.67 8.68
C LEU A 68 -9.61 -7.92 7.84
N GLY A 69 -9.77 -7.77 6.51
CA GLY A 69 -9.76 -8.88 5.57
C GLY A 69 -8.45 -9.66 5.61
N PHE A 70 -7.31 -8.94 5.56
CA PHE A 70 -5.97 -9.53 5.73
C PHE A 70 -5.82 -10.22 7.10
N VAL A 71 -6.20 -9.56 8.19
CA VAL A 71 -6.16 -10.13 9.56
C VAL A 71 -6.96 -11.42 9.63
N SER A 72 -8.19 -11.44 9.09
CA SER A 72 -9.03 -12.63 9.07
C SER A 72 -8.39 -13.78 8.31
N GLU A 73 -7.83 -13.48 7.14
CA GLU A 73 -7.16 -14.47 6.30
C GLU A 73 -5.94 -15.07 7.00
N ALA A 74 -5.09 -14.22 7.59
CA ALA A 74 -3.91 -14.66 8.32
C ALA A 74 -4.26 -15.57 9.50
N ILE A 75 -5.28 -15.22 10.28
CA ILE A 75 -5.77 -16.08 11.38
C ILE A 75 -6.25 -17.44 10.83
N GLY A 76 -7.01 -17.44 9.73
CA GLY A 76 -7.51 -18.67 9.11
C GLY A 76 -6.38 -19.58 8.63
N ILE A 77 -5.37 -19.03 7.96
CA ILE A 77 -4.20 -19.79 7.48
C ILE A 77 -3.44 -20.41 8.66
N ILE A 78 -3.18 -19.65 9.72
CA ILE A 78 -2.46 -20.16 10.91
C ILE A 78 -3.28 -21.25 11.60
N ALA A 79 -4.60 -21.05 11.77
CA ALA A 79 -5.48 -22.05 12.39
C ALA A 79 -5.46 -23.36 11.61
N HIS A 80 -5.65 -23.28 10.29
CA HIS A 80 -5.65 -24.44 9.42
C HIS A 80 -4.33 -25.20 9.49
N HIS A 81 -3.22 -24.47 9.39
CA HIS A 81 -1.89 -25.05 9.40
C HIS A 81 -1.55 -25.71 10.75
N CYS A 82 -1.95 -25.10 11.88
CA CYS A 82 -1.81 -25.73 13.20
C CYS A 82 -2.56 -27.07 13.31
N LYS A 83 -3.74 -27.19 12.68
CA LYS A 83 -4.50 -28.44 12.63
C LYS A 83 -3.78 -29.49 11.78
N GLU A 84 -3.22 -29.10 10.63
CA GLU A 84 -2.44 -29.98 9.75
C GLU A 84 -1.20 -30.54 10.45
N LEU A 85 -0.54 -29.74 11.29
CA LEU A 85 0.63 -30.15 12.08
C LEU A 85 0.28 -31.00 13.32
N GLY A 86 -1.00 -31.24 13.62
CA GLY A 86 -1.39 -32.03 14.79
C GLY A 86 -1.11 -31.31 16.12
N LEU A 87 -1.19 -29.97 16.15
CA LEU A 87 -0.99 -29.13 17.34
C LEU A 87 -2.33 -28.52 17.85
N PRO A 88 -3.35 -29.32 18.22
CA PRO A 88 -4.69 -28.81 18.54
C PRO A 88 -4.82 -28.11 19.90
N HIS A 89 -3.78 -28.14 20.75
CA HIS A 89 -3.83 -27.62 22.12
C HIS A 89 -2.70 -26.63 22.47
N ASP A 90 -1.82 -26.31 21.51
CA ASP A 90 -0.70 -25.38 21.70
C ASP A 90 -0.73 -24.31 20.59
N HIS A 91 -1.87 -23.64 20.48
CA HIS A 91 -2.07 -22.61 19.47
C HIS A 91 -1.24 -21.35 19.78
N PRO A 92 -0.61 -20.75 18.76
CA PRO A 92 0.16 -19.53 18.95
C PRO A 92 -0.78 -18.37 19.29
N GLN A 93 -0.28 -17.44 20.08
CA GLN A 93 -0.90 -16.13 20.20
C GLN A 93 -0.53 -15.28 18.99
N ILE A 94 -1.49 -14.57 18.40
CA ILE A 94 -1.23 -13.72 17.23
C ILE A 94 -1.31 -12.25 17.66
N GLN A 95 -0.27 -11.48 17.39
CA GLN A 95 -0.29 -10.02 17.59
C GLN A 95 -0.22 -9.32 16.24
N PHE A 96 -1.27 -8.57 15.91
CA PHE A 96 -1.35 -7.71 14.74
C PHE A 96 -1.01 -6.26 15.12
N LEU A 97 -0.07 -5.67 14.41
CA LEU A 97 0.34 -4.28 14.55
C LEU A 97 -0.06 -3.53 13.26
N LEU A 98 -1.14 -2.76 13.34
CA LEU A 98 -1.69 -2.00 12.22
C LEU A 98 -1.03 -0.62 12.18
N ASN A 99 -0.09 -0.44 11.25
CA ASN A 99 0.67 0.78 11.10
C ASN A 99 0.08 1.68 10.01
N ASP A 100 0.03 2.98 10.29
CA ASP A 100 -0.20 4.02 9.29
C ASP A 100 0.39 5.36 9.77
N LEU A 101 0.35 6.40 8.94
CA LEU A 101 0.76 7.74 9.32
C LEU A 101 -0.15 8.31 10.42
N PRO A 102 0.36 9.23 11.27
CA PRO A 102 -0.43 9.83 12.35
C PRO A 102 -1.73 10.52 11.90
N GLY A 103 -1.79 10.99 10.64
CA GLY A 103 -3.01 11.58 10.06
C GLY A 103 -4.12 10.59 9.69
N ASN A 104 -3.87 9.28 9.79
CA ASN A 104 -4.87 8.25 9.48
C ASN A 104 -6.03 8.24 10.48
N ASP A 105 -7.20 7.80 10.03
CA ASP A 105 -8.41 7.70 10.86
C ASP A 105 -8.41 6.40 11.69
N PHE A 106 -7.51 6.35 12.68
CA PHE A 106 -7.42 5.23 13.63
C PHE A 106 -8.70 5.07 14.47
N ASN A 107 -9.46 6.15 14.68
CA ASN A 107 -10.73 6.07 15.41
C ASN A 107 -11.73 5.21 14.64
N ASN A 108 -11.90 5.46 13.34
CA ASN A 108 -12.73 4.60 12.48
C ASN A 108 -12.21 3.17 12.44
N LEU A 109 -10.89 2.98 12.29
CA LEU A 109 -10.30 1.65 12.32
C LEU A 109 -10.60 0.89 13.61
N PHE A 110 -10.49 1.53 14.78
CA PHE A 110 -10.77 0.88 16.06
C PHE A 110 -12.26 0.54 16.26
N MET A 111 -13.18 1.33 15.71
CA MET A 111 -14.60 0.96 15.66
C MET A 111 -14.81 -0.31 14.82
N LEU A 112 -14.15 -0.42 13.66
CA LEU A 112 -14.21 -1.61 12.82
C LEU A 112 -13.58 -2.83 13.50
N VAL A 113 -12.46 -2.66 14.20
CA VAL A 113 -11.81 -3.71 15.00
C VAL A 113 -12.75 -4.23 16.10
N GLU A 114 -13.48 -3.35 16.78
CA GLU A 114 -14.46 -3.76 17.79
C GLU A 114 -15.58 -4.60 17.17
N GLN A 115 -16.11 -4.19 16.02
CA GLN A 115 -17.14 -4.94 15.28
C GLN A 115 -16.63 -6.30 14.81
N PHE A 116 -15.40 -6.35 14.30
CA PHE A 116 -14.71 -7.57 13.88
C PHE A 116 -14.56 -8.55 15.06
N ASN A 117 -14.12 -8.09 16.21
CA ASN A 117 -13.99 -8.96 17.39
C ASN A 117 -15.35 -9.48 17.87
N LYS A 118 -16.39 -8.64 17.85
CA LYS A 118 -17.77 -9.04 18.20
C LYS A 118 -18.34 -10.08 17.23
N SER A 119 -18.07 -9.96 15.93
CA SER A 119 -18.55 -10.93 14.94
C SER A 119 -17.85 -12.28 15.10
N ARG A 120 -16.53 -12.28 15.34
CA ARG A 120 -15.75 -13.50 15.60
C ARG A 120 -16.17 -14.21 16.88
N ALA A 121 -16.40 -13.47 17.97
CA ALA A 121 -16.85 -14.06 19.24
C ALA A 121 -18.21 -14.78 19.14
N LYS A 122 -19.05 -14.41 18.18
CA LYS A 122 -20.33 -15.09 17.90
C LYS A 122 -20.19 -16.33 17.03
N SER A 123 -19.11 -16.44 16.27
CA SER A 123 -18.89 -17.57 15.36
C SER A 123 -18.46 -18.82 16.15
N GLN A 124 -19.11 -19.95 15.88
CA GLN A 124 -18.78 -21.24 16.51
C GLN A 124 -17.61 -21.97 15.81
N ASN A 125 -16.93 -21.32 14.86
CA ASN A 125 -15.85 -21.93 14.09
C ASN A 125 -14.56 -22.01 14.93
N ASP A 126 -13.80 -23.09 14.81
CA ASP A 126 -12.55 -23.28 15.56
C ASP A 126 -11.49 -22.21 15.25
N GLU A 127 -11.50 -21.63 14.05
CA GLU A 127 -10.62 -20.50 13.68
C GLU A 127 -10.86 -19.27 14.57
N ALA A 128 -12.07 -19.12 15.12
CA ALA A 128 -12.42 -18.03 16.02
C ALA A 128 -11.78 -18.17 17.41
N ARG A 129 -11.15 -19.32 17.71
CA ARG A 129 -10.54 -19.61 19.01
C ARG A 129 -9.08 -19.23 19.11
N LEU A 130 -8.41 -18.88 18.00
CA LEU A 130 -7.03 -18.40 18.05
C LEU A 130 -6.95 -17.08 18.84
N PRO A 131 -6.20 -17.04 19.96
CA PRO A 131 -5.99 -15.80 20.70
C PRO A 131 -5.27 -14.80 19.82
N HIS A 132 -5.92 -13.67 19.55
CA HIS A 132 -5.34 -12.60 18.73
C HIS A 132 -5.53 -11.24 19.37
N TYR A 133 -4.58 -10.34 19.13
CA TYR A 133 -4.54 -8.99 19.65
C TYR A 133 -4.25 -8.03 18.50
N ILE A 134 -5.03 -6.96 18.39
CA ILE A 134 -4.87 -5.95 17.33
C ILE A 134 -4.50 -4.64 18.01
N CYS A 135 -3.39 -4.02 17.58
CA CYS A 135 -2.93 -2.73 18.08
C CYS A 135 -2.71 -1.77 16.90
N GLY A 136 -3.02 -0.49 17.10
CA GLY A 136 -2.63 0.57 16.16
C GLY A 136 -1.22 1.09 16.46
N LEU A 137 -0.47 1.43 15.40
CA LEU A 137 0.90 1.94 15.48
C LEU A 137 1.09 3.16 14.56
N PRO A 138 0.87 4.38 15.07
CA PRO A 138 1.05 5.59 14.26
C PRO A 138 2.55 5.85 14.00
N GLY A 139 2.92 6.06 12.74
CA GLY A 139 4.28 6.40 12.35
C GLY A 139 4.58 6.10 10.89
N SER A 140 5.58 6.79 10.33
CA SER A 140 6.04 6.49 8.98
C SER A 140 6.84 5.20 8.94
N TYR A 141 6.50 4.30 8.01
CA TYR A 141 7.33 3.13 7.71
C TYR A 141 8.69 3.50 7.09
N TYR A 142 8.97 4.77 6.77
CA TYR A 142 10.33 5.23 6.46
C TYR A 142 11.16 5.56 7.72
N THR A 143 10.67 5.17 8.89
CA THR A 143 11.36 5.24 10.19
C THR A 143 11.38 3.88 10.89
N ARG A 144 12.11 3.77 12.00
CA ARG A 144 12.05 2.59 12.88
C ARG A 144 10.71 2.57 13.60
N LEU A 145 9.98 1.47 13.46
CA LEU A 145 8.65 1.26 14.05
C LEU A 145 8.68 0.21 15.16
N PHE A 146 9.60 -0.76 15.07
CA PHE A 146 9.65 -1.91 15.96
C PHE A 146 11.04 -2.09 16.58
N PRO A 147 11.16 -2.75 17.74
CA PRO A 147 12.43 -3.29 18.22
C PRO A 147 13.12 -4.17 17.19
N CYS A 148 14.41 -4.44 17.39
CA CYS A 148 15.12 -5.36 16.50
C CYS A 148 14.57 -6.78 16.66
N GLN A 149 14.43 -7.52 15.55
CA GLN A 149 14.05 -8.93 15.55
C GLN A 149 12.78 -9.23 16.36
N SER A 150 11.73 -8.44 16.16
CA SER A 150 10.46 -8.59 16.89
C SER A 150 9.26 -8.90 16.00
N VAL A 151 9.38 -8.74 14.68
CA VAL A 151 8.28 -8.98 13.73
C VAL A 151 8.56 -10.25 12.93
N HIS A 152 7.56 -11.11 12.79
CA HIS A 152 7.65 -12.39 12.06
C HIS A 152 7.23 -12.23 10.60
N LEU A 153 6.21 -11.42 10.35
CA LEU A 153 5.71 -11.14 9.01
C LEU A 153 5.38 -9.66 8.85
N PHE A 154 5.95 -9.02 7.83
CA PHE A 154 5.45 -7.74 7.33
C PHE A 154 4.51 -7.96 6.15
N HIS A 155 3.39 -7.25 6.16
CA HIS A 155 2.50 -7.09 5.02
C HIS A 155 2.41 -5.61 4.67
N SER A 156 2.33 -5.28 3.38
CA SER A 156 2.03 -3.93 2.92
C SER A 156 1.34 -4.01 1.56
N LEU A 157 0.16 -3.38 1.46
CA LEU A 157 -0.68 -3.43 0.26
C LEU A 157 -1.06 -2.01 -0.18
N PHE A 158 -0.58 -1.61 -1.36
CA PHE A 158 -0.84 -0.31 -1.99
C PHE A 158 -0.33 0.88 -1.16
N CYS A 159 0.82 0.74 -0.52
CA CYS A 159 1.42 1.81 0.29
C CYS A 159 2.77 2.27 -0.28
N LEU A 160 3.59 1.32 -0.76
CA LEU A 160 4.98 1.57 -1.15
C LEU A 160 5.15 2.26 -2.50
N GLN A 161 4.10 2.83 -3.10
CA GLN A 161 4.22 3.85 -4.15
C GLN A 161 4.40 5.25 -3.56
N TRP A 162 3.90 5.51 -2.34
CA TRP A 162 4.01 6.80 -1.66
C TRP A 162 5.43 7.06 -1.15
N ARG A 163 5.93 8.29 -1.36
CA ARG A 163 7.28 8.74 -0.98
C ARG A 163 7.28 9.44 0.36
N SER A 164 8.43 9.45 1.02
CA SER A 164 8.64 10.14 2.31
C SER A 164 8.48 11.65 2.20
N GLN A 165 8.64 12.19 0.99
CA GLN A 165 8.51 13.60 0.63
C GLN A 165 8.34 13.73 -0.89
N ALA A 166 7.94 14.92 -1.35
CA ALA A 166 8.10 15.28 -2.75
C ALA A 166 9.59 15.17 -3.16
N PRO A 167 9.91 14.83 -4.43
CA PRO A 167 11.29 14.59 -4.83
C PRO A 167 12.23 15.73 -4.44
N GLU A 168 13.32 15.38 -3.78
CA GLU A 168 14.29 16.35 -3.27
C GLU A 168 14.84 17.22 -4.41
N GLY A 169 14.86 18.54 -4.22
CA GLY A 169 15.33 19.48 -5.26
C GLY A 169 14.30 19.82 -6.35
N ILE A 170 13.12 19.18 -6.38
CA ILE A 170 12.12 19.44 -7.44
C ILE A 170 11.61 20.88 -7.45
N MET A 171 11.54 21.52 -6.28
CA MET A 171 11.13 22.92 -6.14
C MET A 171 12.22 23.90 -6.59
N ALA A 172 13.48 23.47 -6.65
CA ALA A 172 14.59 24.28 -7.15
C ALA A 172 14.68 24.22 -8.69
N THR A 173 14.23 23.12 -9.30
CA THR A 173 13.99 23.03 -10.74
C THR A 173 12.74 23.82 -11.10
N ARG A 174 12.89 24.87 -11.92
CA ARG A 174 11.75 25.58 -12.49
C ARG A 174 11.08 24.67 -13.53
N LYS A 175 9.76 24.47 -13.40
CA LYS A 175 8.94 23.92 -14.50
C LYS A 175 9.21 24.75 -15.75
N THR A 176 9.48 24.07 -16.85
CA THR A 176 9.51 24.65 -18.20
C THR A 176 8.10 25.00 -18.66
N CYS A 177 7.93 25.62 -19.82
CA CYS A 177 6.58 25.84 -20.35
C CYS A 177 5.84 24.55 -20.73
N LEU A 178 6.55 23.42 -20.89
CA LEU A 178 6.01 22.15 -21.41
C LEU A 178 5.46 21.23 -20.31
N ASP A 179 5.87 21.40 -19.05
CA ASP A 179 5.43 20.63 -17.88
C ASP A 179 4.61 21.48 -16.87
N LYS A 180 4.25 22.72 -17.27
CA LYS A 180 3.32 23.56 -16.52
C LYS A 180 1.94 22.91 -16.49
N GLY A 181 1.55 22.45 -15.31
CA GLY A 181 0.28 21.77 -15.08
C GLY A 181 0.43 20.31 -14.68
N ASP A 182 1.59 19.70 -14.95
CA ASP A 182 1.85 18.30 -14.60
C ASP A 182 2.01 18.15 -13.09
N ILE A 183 1.36 17.13 -12.53
CA ILE A 183 1.44 16.78 -11.10
C ILE A 183 2.21 15.49 -10.86
N TYR A 184 2.53 14.75 -11.92
CA TYR A 184 3.29 13.50 -11.91
C TYR A 184 4.08 13.38 -13.23
N ILE A 185 4.82 12.29 -13.44
CA ILE A 185 5.66 12.08 -14.61
C ILE A 185 4.82 11.98 -15.89
N THR A 186 5.17 12.77 -16.89
CA THR A 186 4.53 12.83 -18.21
C THR A 186 5.58 12.80 -19.33
N LYS A 187 5.16 12.51 -20.57
CA LYS A 187 6.05 12.51 -21.75
C LYS A 187 6.70 13.87 -22.04
N THR A 188 6.15 14.96 -21.49
CA THR A 188 6.66 16.32 -21.66
C THR A 188 7.67 16.71 -20.58
N MET A 189 7.79 15.93 -19.51
CA MET A 189 8.68 16.21 -18.38
C MET A 189 10.15 15.96 -18.76
N SER A 190 11.05 16.82 -18.28
CA SER A 190 12.47 16.68 -18.59
C SER A 190 13.09 15.46 -17.90
N PRO A 191 14.07 14.78 -18.52
CA PRO A 191 14.79 13.66 -17.89
C PRO A 191 15.43 14.00 -16.54
N SER A 192 15.83 15.28 -16.35
CA SER A 192 16.39 15.75 -15.08
C SER A 192 15.39 15.72 -13.93
N ILE A 193 14.12 16.07 -14.17
CA ILE A 193 13.07 16.03 -13.14
C ILE A 193 12.69 14.57 -12.86
N VAL A 194 12.53 13.76 -13.91
CA VAL A 194 12.23 12.33 -13.78
C VAL A 194 13.29 11.61 -12.92
N LYS A 195 14.57 11.97 -13.10
CA LYS A 195 15.66 11.44 -12.28
C LYS A 195 15.50 11.75 -10.79
N LEU A 196 14.90 12.88 -10.42
CA LEU A 196 14.63 13.20 -9.00
C LEU A 196 13.60 12.25 -8.40
N PHE A 197 12.54 11.91 -9.15
CA PHE A 197 11.55 10.91 -8.71
C PHE A 197 12.19 9.54 -8.51
N GLN A 198 13.01 9.10 -9.47
CA GLN A 198 13.76 7.84 -9.38
C GLN A 198 14.70 7.81 -8.18
N GLN A 199 15.46 8.88 -7.94
CA GLN A 199 16.36 9.00 -6.80
C GLN A 199 15.62 8.99 -5.47
N GLN A 200 14.47 9.67 -5.39
CA GLN A 200 13.62 9.67 -4.20
C GLN A 200 13.08 8.26 -3.92
N PHE A 201 12.61 7.55 -4.94
CA PHE A 201 12.18 6.15 -4.80
C PHE A 201 13.32 5.26 -4.31
N GLN A 202 14.50 5.33 -4.94
CA GLN A 202 15.65 4.53 -4.57
C GLN A 202 16.06 4.76 -3.12
N LYS A 203 16.14 6.03 -2.69
CA LYS A 203 16.47 6.44 -1.31
C LYS A 203 15.47 5.85 -0.31
N ASP A 204 14.19 6.07 -0.56
CA ASP A 204 13.10 5.68 0.33
C ASP A 204 12.95 4.15 0.42
N PHE A 205 12.95 3.45 -0.71
CA PHE A 205 12.77 2.00 -0.73
C PHE A 205 13.98 1.27 -0.14
N SER A 206 15.21 1.73 -0.45
CA SER A 206 16.42 1.19 0.20
C SER A 206 16.41 1.40 1.71
N LEU A 207 15.95 2.56 2.18
CA LEU A 207 15.82 2.84 3.60
C LEU A 207 14.76 1.94 4.24
N PHE A 208 13.59 1.80 3.61
CA PHE A 208 12.53 0.89 4.05
C PHE A 208 13.07 -0.53 4.25
N LEU A 209 13.73 -1.11 3.23
CA LEU A 209 14.29 -2.46 3.30
C LEU A 209 15.29 -2.61 4.46
N LYS A 210 16.20 -1.64 4.64
CA LYS A 210 17.18 -1.63 5.74
C LYS A 210 16.52 -1.58 7.12
N LEU A 211 15.44 -0.82 7.27
CA LEU A 211 14.72 -0.70 8.53
C LEU A 211 13.95 -1.99 8.83
N ARG A 212 13.21 -2.51 7.85
CA ARG A 212 12.44 -3.76 8.02
C ARG A 212 13.36 -4.94 8.29
N TYR A 213 14.50 -5.04 7.61
CA TYR A 213 15.47 -6.10 7.84
C TYR A 213 15.94 -6.16 9.31
N LYS A 214 16.13 -5.00 9.95
CA LYS A 214 16.54 -4.96 11.37
C LYS A 214 15.43 -5.39 12.32
N GLU A 215 14.18 -5.16 11.94
CA GLU A 215 12.99 -5.40 12.77
C GLU A 215 12.45 -6.82 12.60
N LEU A 216 12.76 -7.46 11.48
CA LEU A 216 12.37 -8.82 11.14
C LEU A 216 13.20 -9.83 11.96
N VAL A 217 12.54 -10.86 12.47
CA VAL A 217 13.20 -12.04 13.04
C VAL A 217 13.99 -12.79 11.97
N PHE A 218 14.92 -13.65 12.40
CA PHE A 218 15.54 -14.60 11.48
C PHE A 218 14.46 -15.49 10.86
N ASP A 219 14.56 -15.79 9.56
CA ASP A 219 13.53 -16.48 8.75
C ASP A 219 12.14 -15.83 8.72
N GLY A 220 11.99 -14.61 9.22
CA GLY A 220 10.79 -13.82 8.99
C GLY A 220 10.65 -13.44 7.52
N GLN A 221 9.44 -13.11 7.09
CA GLN A 221 9.16 -12.77 5.69
C GLN A 221 8.47 -11.41 5.55
N MET A 222 8.46 -10.90 4.32
CA MET A 222 7.73 -9.69 3.94
C MET A 222 6.93 -9.95 2.67
N ILE A 223 5.68 -9.51 2.65
CA ILE A 223 4.81 -9.53 1.48
C ILE A 223 4.50 -8.08 1.14
N LEU A 224 5.03 -7.62 0.01
CA LEU A 224 4.92 -6.24 -0.44
C LEU A 224 4.20 -6.20 -1.78
N THR A 225 3.06 -5.51 -1.82
CA THR A 225 2.28 -5.32 -3.04
C THR A 225 2.00 -3.84 -3.21
N PHE A 226 2.40 -3.24 -4.33
CA PHE A 226 2.24 -1.81 -4.56
C PHE A 226 2.20 -1.50 -6.05
N ILE A 227 1.73 -0.30 -6.39
CA ILE A 227 1.57 0.15 -7.77
C ILE A 227 2.95 0.25 -8.42
N GLY A 228 3.12 -0.45 -9.54
CA GLY A 228 4.32 -0.41 -10.37
C GLY A 228 3.98 -0.17 -11.83
N ARG A 229 4.95 -0.41 -12.71
CA ARG A 229 4.77 -0.38 -14.16
C ARG A 229 5.35 -1.63 -14.81
N LYS A 230 4.66 -2.13 -15.85
CA LYS A 230 5.03 -3.31 -16.63
C LYS A 230 6.29 -3.08 -17.46
N HIS A 231 6.41 -1.88 -18.02
CA HIS A 231 7.50 -1.52 -18.92
C HIS A 231 8.57 -0.70 -18.19
N GLU A 232 9.83 -0.83 -18.62
CA GLU A 232 10.94 -0.08 -18.04
C GLU A 232 10.85 1.43 -18.30
N ASP A 233 10.21 1.81 -19.42
CA ASP A 233 9.99 3.20 -19.77
C ASP A 233 9.12 3.91 -18.72
N VAL A 234 9.73 4.87 -18.04
CA VAL A 234 9.15 5.67 -16.96
C VAL A 234 8.04 6.61 -17.43
N TYR A 235 7.94 6.86 -18.74
CA TYR A 235 6.93 7.74 -19.34
C TYR A 235 5.64 7.01 -19.76
N SER A 236 5.59 5.68 -19.67
CA SER A 236 4.50 4.85 -20.23
C SER A 236 3.84 3.91 -19.22
N GLY A 237 3.70 4.33 -17.96
CA GLY A 237 2.93 3.59 -16.95
C GLY A 237 1.46 4.02 -16.83
N GLU A 238 0.62 3.14 -16.31
CA GLU A 238 -0.81 3.40 -16.05
C GLU A 238 -1.01 4.61 -15.12
N SER A 239 -0.17 4.74 -14.08
CA SER A 239 -0.20 5.91 -13.19
C SER A 239 0.06 7.23 -13.93
N ASN A 240 0.90 7.23 -14.97
CA ASN A 240 1.17 8.42 -15.78
C ASN A 240 -0.11 8.90 -16.49
N HIS A 241 -0.89 7.97 -17.05
CA HIS A 241 -2.14 8.30 -17.71
C HIS A 241 -3.18 8.81 -16.71
N LEU A 242 -3.39 8.06 -15.63
CA LEU A 242 -4.37 8.37 -14.61
C LEU A 242 -4.14 9.73 -13.97
N TYR A 243 -2.91 10.03 -13.54
CA TYR A 243 -2.58 11.34 -12.96
C TYR A 243 -2.45 12.45 -14.02
N GLY A 244 -2.25 12.10 -15.29
CA GLY A 244 -2.40 13.03 -16.41
C GLY A 244 -3.85 13.53 -16.57
N LEU A 245 -4.84 12.66 -16.42
CA LEU A 245 -6.26 13.05 -16.43
C LEU A 245 -6.61 13.92 -15.22
N LEU A 246 -6.06 13.61 -14.04
CA LEU A 246 -6.23 14.44 -12.84
C LEU A 246 -5.59 15.82 -13.04
N ALA A 247 -4.38 15.89 -13.62
CA ALA A 247 -3.71 17.14 -13.94
C ALA A 247 -4.55 18.02 -14.90
N GLN A 248 -5.13 17.42 -15.96
CA GLN A 248 -6.03 18.13 -16.88
C GLN A 248 -7.28 18.67 -16.17
N SER A 249 -7.85 17.90 -15.25
CA SER A 249 -9.00 18.34 -14.45
C SER A 249 -8.65 19.53 -13.56
N LEU A 250 -7.48 19.51 -12.91
CA LEU A 250 -6.96 20.63 -12.12
C LEU A 250 -6.66 21.86 -12.99
N GLN A 251 -6.12 21.66 -14.20
CA GLN A 251 -5.88 22.76 -15.16
C GLN A 251 -7.20 23.40 -15.59
N SER A 252 -8.26 22.62 -15.84
CA SER A 252 -9.59 23.18 -16.13
C SER A 252 -10.13 24.04 -14.99
N MET A 253 -9.84 23.68 -13.73
CA MET A 253 -10.18 24.52 -12.57
C MET A 253 -9.38 25.82 -12.53
N VAL A 254 -8.12 25.81 -12.97
CA VAL A 254 -7.31 27.03 -13.11
C VAL A 254 -7.90 27.96 -14.17
N ASP A 255 -8.25 27.41 -15.34
CA ASP A 255 -8.80 28.18 -16.45
C ASP A 255 -10.15 28.83 -16.10
N LYS A 256 -10.94 28.18 -15.24
CA LYS A 256 -12.19 28.69 -14.68
C LYS A 256 -12.01 29.64 -13.48
N GLY A 257 -10.77 29.90 -13.05
CA GLY A 257 -10.47 30.76 -11.90
C GLY A 257 -10.79 30.15 -10.53
N LEU A 258 -11.06 28.84 -10.46
CA LEU A 258 -11.36 28.11 -9.21
C LEU A 258 -10.10 27.69 -8.45
N LEU A 259 -8.97 27.56 -9.16
CA LEU A 259 -7.67 27.21 -8.60
C LEU A 259 -6.62 28.24 -9.02
N LYS A 260 -5.80 28.70 -8.08
CA LYS A 260 -4.67 29.57 -8.40
C LYS A 260 -3.63 28.80 -9.20
N LYS A 261 -3.23 29.33 -10.36
CA LYS A 261 -2.26 28.70 -11.27
C LYS A 261 -0.96 28.32 -10.57
N GLU A 262 -0.46 29.19 -9.69
CA GLU A 262 0.79 28.99 -8.96
C GLU A 262 0.72 27.77 -8.03
N ARG A 263 -0.47 27.43 -7.52
CA ARG A 263 -0.64 26.24 -6.67
C ARG A 263 -0.47 24.97 -7.49
N LEU A 264 -1.10 24.89 -8.66
CA LEU A 264 -0.96 23.75 -9.57
C LEU A 264 0.48 23.61 -10.06
N GLU A 265 1.11 24.72 -10.47
CA GLU A 265 2.51 24.71 -10.92
C GLU A 265 3.48 24.27 -9.82
N SER A 266 3.18 24.54 -8.54
CA SER A 266 4.02 24.12 -7.41
C SER A 266 3.74 22.69 -6.90
N PHE A 267 2.70 22.03 -7.39
CA PHE A 267 2.25 20.74 -6.86
C PHE A 267 2.85 19.57 -7.64
N TYR A 268 3.33 18.58 -6.89
CA TYR A 268 3.72 17.27 -7.38
C TYR A 268 3.22 16.21 -6.40
N LEU A 269 2.72 15.10 -6.93
CA LEU A 269 2.34 13.94 -6.15
C LEU A 269 3.60 13.27 -5.58
N PRO A 270 3.69 13.03 -4.26
CA PRO A 270 4.79 12.32 -3.64
C PRO A 270 4.62 10.81 -3.88
N MET A 271 4.63 10.40 -5.13
CA MET A 271 4.43 9.03 -5.58
C MET A 271 5.49 8.66 -6.60
N TYR A 272 5.84 7.38 -6.66
CA TYR A 272 6.55 6.80 -7.78
C TYR A 272 6.07 5.36 -8.03
N SER A 273 5.79 5.03 -9.28
CA SER A 273 5.40 3.68 -9.71
C SER A 273 6.59 3.01 -10.41
N PRO A 274 7.41 2.20 -9.70
CA PRO A 274 8.65 1.64 -10.23
C PRO A 274 8.41 0.50 -11.23
N SER A 275 9.39 0.25 -12.11
CA SER A 275 9.39 -0.98 -12.91
C SER A 275 9.80 -2.18 -12.05
N VAL A 276 9.51 -3.39 -12.54
CA VAL A 276 10.03 -4.62 -11.91
C VAL A 276 11.56 -4.59 -11.86
N GLY A 277 12.22 -4.13 -12.93
CA GLY A 277 13.68 -4.01 -12.97
C GLY A 277 14.24 -3.09 -11.90
N GLU A 278 13.60 -1.94 -11.63
CA GLU A 278 14.02 -1.01 -10.57
C GLU A 278 13.88 -1.63 -9.18
N VAL A 279 12.79 -2.36 -8.92
CA VAL A 279 12.57 -3.04 -7.62
C VAL A 279 13.63 -4.13 -7.42
N VAL A 280 13.83 -4.99 -8.42
CA VAL A 280 14.84 -6.06 -8.41
C VAL A 280 16.22 -5.50 -8.13
N ALA A 281 16.63 -4.47 -8.88
CA ALA A 281 17.95 -3.86 -8.73
C ALA A 281 18.20 -3.35 -7.31
N ILE A 282 17.21 -2.71 -6.68
CA ILE A 282 17.36 -2.20 -5.30
C ILE A 282 17.44 -3.33 -4.28
N VAL A 283 16.60 -4.36 -4.42
CA VAL A 283 16.61 -5.50 -3.50
C VAL A 283 17.92 -6.28 -3.61
N GLU A 284 18.39 -6.57 -4.82
CA GLU A 284 19.68 -7.24 -5.06
C GLU A 284 20.85 -6.40 -4.56
N GLN A 285 20.86 -5.09 -4.84
CA GLN A 285 21.91 -4.18 -4.35
C GLN A 285 21.96 -4.13 -2.82
N SER A 286 20.82 -4.31 -2.14
CA SER A 286 20.79 -4.34 -0.68
C SER A 286 21.52 -5.55 -0.09
N GLY A 287 21.47 -6.70 -0.78
CA GLY A 287 21.98 -7.99 -0.27
C GLY A 287 21.26 -8.50 0.99
N LEU A 288 20.10 -7.94 1.33
CA LEU A 288 19.39 -8.22 2.60
C LEU A 288 18.33 -9.31 2.48
N PHE A 289 17.73 -9.48 1.30
CA PHE A 289 16.58 -10.35 1.09
C PHE A 289 16.74 -11.22 -0.15
N ASN A 290 16.28 -12.46 -0.05
CA ASN A 290 15.91 -13.24 -1.22
C ASN A 290 14.52 -12.80 -1.66
N MET A 291 14.29 -12.71 -2.97
CA MET A 291 13.04 -12.15 -3.51
C MET A 291 12.40 -13.08 -4.53
N ASN A 292 11.09 -13.19 -4.45
CA ASN A 292 10.22 -13.64 -5.53
C ASN A 292 9.35 -12.46 -5.96
N VAL A 293 9.28 -12.19 -7.26
CA VAL A 293 8.52 -11.06 -7.81
C VAL A 293 7.49 -11.56 -8.81
N LYS A 294 6.27 -11.05 -8.69
CA LYS A 294 5.17 -11.31 -9.62
C LYS A 294 4.52 -9.99 -9.98
N LEU A 295 4.19 -9.84 -11.26
CA LEU A 295 3.39 -8.73 -11.78
C LEU A 295 1.99 -9.27 -12.07
N PHE A 296 0.97 -8.55 -11.64
CA PHE A 296 -0.41 -8.77 -12.05
C PHE A 296 -1.07 -7.42 -12.32
N GLU A 297 -2.09 -7.43 -13.16
CA GLU A 297 -2.83 -6.25 -13.60
C GLU A 297 -4.24 -6.27 -12.98
N LEU A 298 -4.77 -5.09 -12.71
CA LEU A 298 -6.13 -4.90 -12.22
C LEU A 298 -6.81 -3.83 -13.07
N ASP A 299 -8.09 -4.04 -13.38
CA ASP A 299 -8.90 -3.01 -14.04
C ASP A 299 -9.03 -1.78 -13.14
N TRP A 300 -9.03 -0.60 -13.75
CA TRP A 300 -9.24 0.66 -13.04
C TRP A 300 -10.66 0.77 -12.49
N ASP A 301 -11.66 0.20 -13.16
CA ASP A 301 -13.01 0.10 -12.64
C ASP A 301 -13.07 -1.05 -11.61
N PRO A 302 -13.19 -0.74 -10.30
CA PRO A 302 -13.33 -1.77 -9.27
C PRO A 302 -14.52 -2.72 -9.45
N TYR A 303 -15.48 -2.39 -10.30
CA TYR A 303 -16.67 -3.19 -10.57
C TYR A 303 -16.64 -3.92 -11.91
N ASP A 304 -15.59 -3.74 -12.72
CA ASP A 304 -15.38 -4.55 -13.91
C ASP A 304 -14.56 -5.79 -13.53
N ASP A 305 -15.20 -6.95 -13.65
CA ASP A 305 -14.59 -8.26 -13.41
C ASP A 305 -14.30 -8.98 -14.75
N SER A 306 -14.50 -8.30 -15.88
CA SER A 306 -14.23 -8.87 -17.19
C SER A 306 -12.73 -8.88 -17.49
N GLU A 307 -12.26 -9.92 -18.17
CA GLU A 307 -10.90 -9.98 -18.71
C GLU A 307 -10.77 -9.27 -20.06
N SER A 308 -11.78 -8.47 -20.45
CA SER A 308 -11.85 -7.84 -21.76
C SER A 308 -11.60 -6.34 -21.68
N ASP A 309 -10.90 -5.78 -22.66
CA ASP A 309 -10.71 -4.33 -22.78
C ASP A 309 -12.01 -3.57 -23.18
N VAL A 310 -13.17 -4.25 -23.20
CA VAL A 310 -14.44 -3.69 -23.66
C VAL A 310 -15.16 -3.00 -22.52
N VAL A 311 -15.03 -1.68 -22.45
CA VAL A 311 -15.77 -0.86 -21.50
C VAL A 311 -17.23 -0.67 -21.95
N GLN A 312 -18.15 -1.43 -21.35
CA GLN A 312 -19.57 -1.40 -21.72
C GLN A 312 -20.26 -0.06 -21.41
N ASN A 313 -19.85 0.62 -20.32
CA ASN A 313 -20.39 1.92 -19.92
C ASN A 313 -19.27 2.83 -19.42
N SER A 314 -18.65 3.56 -20.35
CA SER A 314 -17.51 4.43 -20.08
C SER A 314 -17.80 5.54 -19.06
N THR A 315 -19.02 6.08 -19.05
CA THR A 315 -19.43 7.10 -18.07
C THR A 315 -19.44 6.53 -16.65
N LYS A 316 -20.08 5.36 -16.47
CA LYS A 316 -20.15 4.71 -15.15
C LYS A 316 -18.76 4.29 -14.67
N SER A 317 -17.97 3.69 -15.56
CA SER A 317 -16.58 3.30 -15.27
C SER A 317 -15.75 4.51 -14.86
N GLY A 318 -15.81 5.63 -15.59
CA GLY A 318 -15.13 6.87 -15.23
C GLY A 318 -15.52 7.39 -13.83
N VAL A 319 -16.80 7.29 -13.43
CA VAL A 319 -17.22 7.65 -12.06
C VAL A 319 -16.64 6.69 -11.02
N ASN A 320 -16.64 5.38 -11.29
CA ASN A 320 -16.07 4.37 -10.39
C ASN A 320 -14.57 4.61 -10.18
N VAL A 321 -13.82 4.82 -11.26
CA VAL A 321 -12.39 5.14 -11.23
C VAL A 321 -12.14 6.42 -10.43
N ALA A 322 -12.90 7.48 -10.70
CA ALA A 322 -12.73 8.76 -10.02
C ALA A 322 -12.99 8.70 -8.51
N LYS A 323 -13.85 7.78 -8.06
CA LYS A 323 -14.11 7.56 -6.63
C LYS A 323 -12.95 6.87 -5.89
N CYS A 324 -12.06 6.19 -6.61
CA CYS A 324 -10.93 5.44 -6.07
C CYS A 324 -9.59 6.22 -6.10
N LEU A 325 -9.60 7.43 -6.65
CA LEU A 325 -8.46 8.35 -6.73
C LEU A 325 -8.30 9.22 -5.47
#